data_AF-A0A929KT00-F1
#
_entry.id   AF-A0A929KT00-F1
#
_cell.length_a   1.000
_cell.length_b   1.000
_cell.length_c   1.000
_cell.angle_alpha   90.00
_cell.angle_beta   90.00
_cell.angle_gamma   90.00
#
_symmetry.space_group_name_H-M   'P 1'
#
loop_
_entity.id
_entity.type
_entity.pdbx_description
1 polymer ?
#
loop_
_entity_poly.entity_id
_entity_poly.type
_entity_poly.pdbx_seq_one_letter_code
_entity_poly.pdbx_strand_id
1 'polypeptide(L)' 'MSTTPRLRSLEERHAQLDQRIFDEDNRPMPNAAEITKLKQQKLRLKEEMHRLRGGQ' A
#
# COMPACT_ATOMS: atom_id res chain seq x y z
N MET A 1 -0.41 -14.13 -19.48
CA MET A 1 -0.27 -13.95 -18.01
C MET A 1 -1.47 -13.16 -17.52
N SER A 2 -2.45 -13.83 -16.94
CA SER A 2 -3.64 -13.16 -16.40
C SER A 2 -3.31 -12.62 -15.02
N THR A 3 -2.86 -11.37 -14.94
CA THR A 3 -2.86 -10.64 -13.66
C THR A 3 -4.26 -10.78 -13.08
N THR A 4 -4.39 -11.53 -12.00
CA THR A 4 -5.69 -11.78 -11.40
C THR A 4 -6.30 -10.42 -11.03
N PRO A 5 -7.59 -10.17 -11.30
CA PRO A 5 -8.23 -8.89 -10.98
C PRO A 5 -8.04 -8.49 -9.51
N ARG A 6 -7.87 -9.50 -8.63
CA ARG A 6 -7.52 -9.31 -7.23
C ARG A 6 -6.15 -8.65 -6.99
N LEU A 7 -5.12 -9.04 -7.74
CA LEU A 7 -3.77 -8.45 -7.64
C LEU A 7 -3.81 -6.98 -8.07
N ARG A 8 -4.46 -6.68 -9.20
CA ARG A 8 -4.66 -5.33 -9.73
C ARG A 8 -5.28 -4.39 -8.69
N SER A 9 -6.37 -4.81 -8.05
CA SER A 9 -7.02 -4.00 -7.00
C SER A 9 -6.13 -3.79 -5.76
N LEU A 10 -5.28 -4.76 -5.41
CA LEU A 10 -4.33 -4.61 -4.30
C LEU A 10 -3.20 -3.64 -4.66
N GLU A 11 -2.70 -3.70 -5.90
CA GLU A 11 -1.69 -2.77 -6.41
C GLU A 11 -2.22 -1.33 -6.44
N GLU A 12 -3.47 -1.13 -6.89
CA GLU A 12 -4.11 0.19 -6.87
C GLU A 12 -4.27 0.74 -5.45
N ARG A 13 -4.74 -0.08 -4.50
CA ARG A 13 -4.82 0.32 -3.08
C ARG A 13 -3.44 0.64 -2.48
N HIS A 14 -2.43 -0.14 -2.85
CA HIS A 14 -1.06 0.09 -2.41
C HIS A 14 -0.52 1.43 -2.95
N ALA A 15 -0.77 1.74 -4.23
CA ALA A 15 -0.39 3.02 -4.83
C ALA A 15 -1.11 4.22 -4.18
N GLN A 16 -2.40 4.08 -3.86
CA GLN A 16 -3.15 5.12 -3.15
C GLN A 16 -2.60 5.37 -1.74
N LEU A 17 -2.24 4.32 -0.99
CA LEU A 17 -1.62 4.49 0.32
C LEU A 17 -0.25 5.16 0.22
N ASP A 18 0.53 4.86 -0.82
CA ASP A 18 1.83 5.49 -1.05
C ASP A 18 1.69 6.98 -1.31
N GLN A 19 0.74 7.37 -2.17
CA GLN A 19 0.42 8.78 -2.40
C GLN A 19 -0.02 9.49 -1.12
N ARG A 20 -0.86 8.85 -0.29
CA ARG A 20 -1.29 9.43 1.00
C ARG A 20 -0.13 9.60 1.98
N ILE A 21 0.79 8.64 2.02
CA ILE A 21 2.00 8.75 2.84
C ILE A 21 2.84 9.92 2.35
N PHE A 22 3.05 10.02 1.04
CA PHE A 22 3.84 11.09 0.44
C PHE A 22 3.22 12.46 0.70
N ASP A 23 1.91 12.60 0.48
CA ASP A 23 1.19 13.84 0.76
C ASP A 23 1.33 14.25 2.23
N GLU A 24 1.08 13.32 3.17
CA GLU A 24 1.19 13.58 4.60
C GLU A 24 2.62 13.89 5.06
N ASP A 25 3.63 13.27 4.44
CA ASP A 25 5.06 13.50 4.70
C ASP A 25 5.53 14.86 4.18
N ASN A 26 4.98 15.33 3.06
CA ASN A 26 5.25 16.65 2.49
C ASN A 26 4.52 17.80 3.20
N ARG A 27 3.58 17.51 4.12
CA ARG A 27 2.90 18.55 4.87
C ARG A 27 3.86 19.23 5.84
N PRO A 28 3.76 20.56 6.03
CA PRO A 28 4.61 21.30 6.95
C PRO A 28 4.46 20.86 8.43
N MET A 29 3.36 20.18 8.76
CA MET A 29 3.14 19.51 10.04
C MET A 29 2.72 18.06 9.77
N PRO A 30 3.67 17.14 9.55
CA PRO A 30 3.36 15.76 9.21
C PRO A 30 2.82 15.02 10.44
N ASN A 31 1.69 14.35 10.30
CA ASN A 31 1.15 13.55 11.39
C ASN A 31 1.81 12.16 11.42
N ALA A 32 2.92 12.04 12.16
CA ALA A 32 3.74 10.81 12.21
C ALA A 32 2.94 9.55 12.59
N ALA A 33 1.92 9.67 13.44
CA ALA A 33 1.04 8.56 13.79
C ALA A 33 0.22 8.05 12.58
N GLU A 34 -0.30 8.96 11.76
CA GLU A 34 -1.04 8.60 10.54
C GLU A 34 -0.09 8.02 9.48
N ILE A 35 1.07 8.63 9.27
CA ILE A 35 2.11 8.08 8.38
C ILE A 35 2.48 6.66 8.79
N THR A 36 2.63 6.40 10.09
CA THR A 36 2.95 5.08 10.62
C THR A 36 1.82 4.07 10.36
N LYS A 37 0.56 4.45 10.58
CA LYS A 37 -0.60 3.60 10.25
C LYS A 37 -0.70 3.32 8.75
N LEU A 38 -0.47 4.32 7.90
CA LEU A 38 -0.51 4.17 6.45
C LEU A 38 0.62 3.24 5.96
N LYS A 39 1.83 3.39 6.50
CA LYS A 39 2.97 2.50 6.20
C LYS A 39 2.69 1.05 6.63
N GLN A 40 2.06 0.84 7.78
CA GLN A 40 1.63 -0.50 8.22
C GLN A 40 0.58 -1.11 7.29
N GLN A 41 -0.41 -0.33 6.85
CA GLN A 41 -1.41 -0.79 5.89
C GLN A 41 -0.77 -1.14 4.54
N LYS A 42 0.17 -0.32 4.07
CA LYS A 42 0.95 -0.57 2.85
C LYS A 42 1.74 -1.88 2.97
N LEU A 43 2.38 -2.12 4.12
CA LEU A 43 3.11 -3.36 4.38
C LEU A 43 2.21 -4.59 4.30
N ARG A 44 1.04 -4.55 4.96
CA ARG A 44 0.06 -5.65 4.89
C ARG A 44 -0.41 -5.96 3.47
N LEU A 45 -0.69 -4.93 2.66
CA LEU A 45 -1.05 -5.12 1.25
C LEU A 45 0.10 -5.74 0.45
N LYS A 46 1.34 -5.32 0.71
CA LYS A 46 2.52 -5.90 0.08
C LYS A 46 2.67 -7.39 0.42
N GLU A 47 2.45 -7.76 1.68
CA GLU A 47 2.47 -9.16 2.11
C GLU A 47 1.34 -9.98 1.47
N GLU A 48 0.13 -9.45 1.41
CA GLU A 48 -1.00 -10.09 0.72
C GLU A 48 -0.71 -10.30 -0.78
N MET A 49 -0.17 -9.29 -1.47
CA MET A 49 0.25 -9.41 -2.87
C MET A 49 1.36 -10.44 -3.06
N HIS A 50 2.33 -10.49 -2.14
CA HIS A 50 3.41 -11.46 -2.18
C HIS A 50 2.87 -12.89 -1.98
N ARG A 51 1.94 -13.07 -1.04
CA ARG A 51 1.26 -14.35 -0.79
C ARG A 51 0.44 -14.81 -2.00
N LEU A 52 -0.25 -13.89 -2.67
CA LEU A 52 -1.01 -14.18 -3.89
C LEU A 52 -0.10 -14.48 -5.09
N ARG A 53 1.09 -13.88 -5.17
CA ARG A 53 2.11 -14.19 -6.20
C ARG A 53 2.86 -15.49 -5.93
N GLY A 54 3.14 -15.81 -4.67
CA GLY A 54 3.95 -16.96 -4.25
C GLY A 54 3.16 -18.25 -4.02
N GLY A 55 1.83 -18.20 -4.11
CA GLY A 55 0.94 -19.36 -4.02
C GLY A 55 0.60 -20.02 -5.36
N GLN A 56 1.40 -19.78 -6.41
CA GLN A 56 1.30 -20.45 -7.71
C GLN A 56 2.38 -21.51 -7.87
#